data_AF-A0A519V5S6-F1
#
_entry.id   AF-A0A519V5S6-F1
#
_cell.length_a   1.000
_cell.length_b   1.000
_cell.length_c   1.000
_cell.angle_alpha   90.00
_cell.angle_beta   90.00
_cell.angle_gamma   90.00
#
_symmetry.space_group_name_H-M   'P 1'
#
loop_
_entity.id
_entity.type
_entity.pdbx_description
1 polymer ?
#
loop_
_entity_poly.entity_id
_entity_poly.type
_entity_poly.pdbx_seq_one_letter_code
_entity_poly.pdbx_strand_id
1 'polypeptide(L)'
;QDVLDMLNAKYFITRDPQNGSYKMQRNATALGNAWIVKGVQFVKNADEEMKAISSFDPKLEVVVDERYKSALDTTRLGADPSAFIKMESYHPDHITYSYSAPRDVIAVFSEIYYDKGWNMYIDGKEKPYFRGNYVLRAAQLEAGNHKVEFKFEPASYYTGEKISLAGSILLVLFLGLGFYTDNKQKGKSAKV
;
A
#
# COMPACT_ATOMS: atom_id res chain seq x y z
N GLN A 1 20.49 6.53 -8.69
CA GLN A 1 20.33 5.09 -8.96
C GLN A 1 19.53 4.45 -7.84
N ASP A 2 19.85 4.81 -6.61
CA ASP A 2 19.21 4.41 -5.35
C ASP A 2 17.67 4.53 -5.34
N VAL A 3 17.11 5.60 -5.92
CA VAL A 3 15.65 5.77 -6.08
C VAL A 3 15.00 4.64 -6.91
N LEU A 4 15.69 4.13 -7.94
CA LEU A 4 15.16 3.03 -8.76
C LEU A 4 15.29 1.69 -8.04
N ASP A 5 16.29 1.55 -7.17
CA ASP A 5 16.54 0.34 -6.40
C ASP A 5 15.47 0.12 -5.34
N MET A 6 15.03 1.20 -4.67
CA MET A 6 13.93 1.17 -3.70
C MET A 6 12.55 0.99 -4.34
N LEU A 7 12.40 1.29 -5.64
CA LEU A 7 11.19 1.01 -6.42
C LEU A 7 11.17 -0.41 -7.02
N ASN A 8 12.14 -1.25 -6.63
CA ASN A 8 12.29 -2.62 -7.12
C ASN A 8 12.36 -2.72 -8.67
N ALA A 9 12.94 -1.72 -9.32
CA ALA A 9 13.07 -1.71 -10.77
C ALA A 9 14.09 -2.78 -11.20
N LYS A 10 13.64 -3.86 -11.87
CA LYS A 10 14.49 -5.02 -12.19
C LYS A 10 15.35 -4.86 -13.45
N TYR A 11 14.90 -4.08 -14.42
CA TYR A 11 15.57 -3.90 -15.70
C TYR A 11 15.51 -2.45 -16.17
N PHE A 12 16.61 -1.98 -16.75
CA PHE A 12 16.71 -0.70 -17.42
C PHE A 12 16.86 -0.93 -18.92
N ILE A 13 16.14 -0.14 -19.72
CA ILE A 13 16.31 -0.11 -21.17
C ILE A 13 17.04 1.18 -21.48
N THR A 14 18.30 1.07 -21.88
CA THR A 14 19.15 2.21 -22.24
C THR A 14 19.44 2.18 -23.73
N ARG A 15 19.55 3.37 -24.33
CA ARG A 15 19.96 3.51 -25.71
C ARG A 15 21.47 3.64 -25.76
N ASP A 16 22.13 2.77 -26.52
CA ASP A 16 23.58 2.84 -26.74
C ASP A 16 23.92 4.13 -27.51
N PRO A 17 24.73 5.03 -26.93
CA PRO A 17 25.09 6.29 -27.58
C PRO A 17 25.85 6.12 -28.90
N GLN A 18 26.52 4.98 -29.13
CA GLN A 18 27.38 4.79 -30.31
C GLN A 18 26.63 4.29 -31.54
N ASN A 19 25.65 3.39 -31.37
CA ASN A 19 24.94 2.76 -32.50
C ASN A 19 23.41 2.94 -32.44
N GLY A 20 22.90 3.61 -31.40
CA GLY A 20 21.48 3.89 -31.25
C GLY A 20 20.60 2.68 -30.92
N SER A 21 21.19 1.50 -30.71
CA SER A 21 20.46 0.27 -30.32
C SER A 21 19.99 0.31 -28.87
N TYR A 22 18.93 -0.43 -28.55
CA TYR A 22 18.47 -0.58 -27.17
C TYR A 22 19.17 -1.76 -26.50
N LYS A 23 19.69 -1.54 -25.29
CA LYS A 23 20.27 -2.57 -24.43
C LYS A 23 19.46 -2.69 -23.16
N MET A 24 19.16 -3.94 -22.78
CA MET A 24 18.55 -4.25 -21.49
C MET A 24 19.66 -4.53 -20.48
N GLN A 25 19.66 -3.79 -19.37
CA GLN A 25 20.58 -3.99 -18.26
C GLN A 25 19.77 -4.43 -17.03
N ARG A 26 20.20 -5.51 -16.38
CA ARG A 26 19.58 -5.96 -15.13
C ARG A 26 20.04 -5.06 -13.99
N ASN A 27 19.09 -4.63 -13.16
CA ASN A 27 19.39 -3.99 -11.90
C ASN A 27 19.81 -5.04 -10.86
N ALA A 28 21.08 -5.05 -10.50
CA ALA A 28 21.62 -5.96 -9.49
C ALA A 28 21.40 -5.44 -8.05
N THR A 29 21.09 -4.16 -7.89
CA THR A 29 20.99 -3.48 -6.59
C THR A 29 19.54 -3.25 -6.13
N ALA A 30 18.55 -3.73 -6.90
CA ALA A 30 17.14 -3.70 -6.50
C ALA A 30 16.93 -4.33 -5.11
N LEU A 31 16.23 -3.61 -4.23
CA LEU A 31 16.03 -4.01 -2.83
C LEU A 31 14.95 -5.07 -2.63
N GLY A 32 14.20 -5.39 -3.68
CA GLY A 32 13.08 -6.32 -3.62
C GLY A 32 11.78 -5.64 -3.18
N ASN A 33 10.77 -6.45 -2.87
CA ASN A 33 9.43 -5.96 -2.57
C ASN A 33 9.33 -5.30 -1.18
N ALA A 34 10.18 -5.70 -0.24
CA ALA A 34 10.29 -5.12 1.08
C ALA A 34 11.68 -5.40 1.65
N TRP A 35 12.17 -4.50 2.50
CA TRP A 35 13.45 -4.66 3.20
C TRP A 35 13.40 -3.98 4.57
N ILE A 36 14.35 -4.35 5.43
CA ILE A 36 14.51 -3.78 6.78
C ILE A 36 15.67 -2.80 6.75
N VAL A 37 15.47 -1.62 7.34
CA VAL A 37 16.49 -0.57 7.47
C VAL A 37 17.00 -0.51 8.91
N LYS A 38 18.23 0.01 9.08
CA LYS A 38 18.90 0.16 10.37
C LYS A 38 18.57 1.48 11.06
N GLY A 39 18.29 2.53 10.28
CA GLY A 39 18.13 3.88 10.78
C GLY A 39 16.92 4.60 10.18
N VAL A 40 16.49 5.63 10.88
CA VAL A 40 15.46 6.56 10.44
C VAL A 40 16.05 7.96 10.43
N GLN A 41 15.99 8.63 9.29
CA GLN A 41 16.35 10.03 9.15
C GLN A 41 15.06 10.86 9.12
N PHE A 42 14.86 11.68 10.15
CA PHE A 42 13.73 12.62 10.16
C PHE A 42 14.08 13.90 9.42
N VAL A 43 13.11 14.41 8.66
CA VAL A 43 13.22 15.67 7.91
C VAL A 43 11.95 16.50 8.06
N LYS A 44 12.06 17.82 7.93
CA LYS A 44 10.98 18.74 8.35
C LYS A 44 9.80 18.78 7.38
N ASN A 45 10.03 18.47 6.11
CA ASN A 45 9.02 18.61 5.06
C ASN A 45 9.39 17.81 3.79
N ALA A 46 8.46 17.82 2.83
CA ALA A 46 8.57 17.18 1.53
C ALA A 46 9.79 17.62 0.68
N ASP A 47 10.20 18.89 0.75
CA ASP A 47 11.36 19.38 0.00
C ASP A 47 12.66 18.83 0.59
N GLU A 48 12.74 18.74 1.91
CA GLU A 48 13.86 18.10 2.60
C GLU A 48 13.87 16.58 2.39
N GLU A 49 12.71 15.91 2.33
CA GLU A 49 12.62 14.50 1.93
C GLU A 49 13.22 14.29 0.53
N MET A 50 12.80 15.11 -0.45
CA MET A 50 13.28 15.00 -1.83
C MET A 50 14.79 15.23 -1.95
N LYS A 51 15.33 16.17 -1.16
CA LYS A 51 16.77 16.41 -1.08
C LYS A 51 17.50 15.23 -0.43
N ALA A 52 17.00 14.70 0.67
CA ALA A 52 17.63 13.59 1.38
C ALA A 52 17.69 12.32 0.51
N ILE A 53 16.60 11.98 -0.21
CA ILE A 53 16.58 10.78 -1.06
C ILE A 53 17.48 10.89 -2.31
N SER A 54 18.09 12.04 -2.58
CA SER A 54 19.02 12.22 -3.70
C SER A 54 20.43 11.68 -3.40
N SER A 55 20.77 11.49 -2.13
CA SER A 55 22.08 11.02 -1.69
C SER A 55 21.95 10.29 -0.35
N PHE A 56 21.45 9.06 -0.40
CA PHE A 56 21.25 8.20 0.78
C PHE A 56 21.39 6.72 0.39
N ASP A 57 21.61 5.84 1.36
CA ASP A 57 21.55 4.39 1.12
C ASP A 57 20.19 3.83 1.55
N PRO A 58 19.25 3.59 0.61
CA PRO A 58 17.92 3.10 0.93
C PRO A 58 17.92 1.74 1.62
N LYS A 59 18.99 0.96 1.51
CA LYS A 59 19.13 -0.33 2.21
C LYS A 59 19.37 -0.16 3.71
N LEU A 60 19.99 0.95 4.11
CA LEU A 60 20.42 1.19 5.48
C LEU A 60 19.52 2.14 6.24
N GLU A 61 18.91 3.11 5.54
CA GLU A 61 18.10 4.14 6.18
C GLU A 61 16.81 4.45 5.41
N VAL A 62 15.81 4.92 6.15
CA VAL A 62 14.58 5.47 5.60
C VAL A 62 14.46 6.93 5.98
N VAL A 63 14.11 7.76 5.01
CA VAL A 63 13.81 9.18 5.22
C VAL A 63 12.33 9.33 5.55
N VAL A 64 12.00 10.03 6.64
CA VAL A 64 10.63 10.17 7.14
C VAL A 64 10.34 11.62 7.51
N ASP A 65 9.25 12.18 6.97
CA ASP A 65 8.74 13.49 7.38
C ASP A 65 8.35 13.50 8.88
N GLU A 66 8.74 14.56 9.59
CA GLU A 66 8.49 14.76 11.03
C GLU A 66 7.01 14.60 11.43
N ARG A 67 6.06 14.82 10.51
CA ARG A 67 4.63 14.59 10.77
C ARG A 67 4.31 13.14 11.16
N TYR A 68 5.14 12.19 10.76
CA TYR A 68 4.98 10.76 11.05
C TYR A 68 5.75 10.32 12.29
N LYS A 69 6.50 11.21 12.94
CA LYS A 69 7.35 10.88 14.10
C LYS A 69 6.58 10.24 15.25
N SER A 70 5.31 10.59 15.45
CA SER A 70 4.45 10.00 16.48
C SER A 70 4.05 8.54 16.21
N ALA A 71 4.17 8.08 14.96
CA ALA A 71 3.93 6.68 14.57
C ALA A 71 5.16 5.78 14.80
N LEU A 72 6.29 6.35 15.22
CA LEU A 72 7.53 5.63 15.47
C LEU A 72 7.99 5.80 16.92
N ASP A 73 8.48 4.72 17.49
CA ASP A 73 9.28 4.71 18.71
C ASP A 73 10.69 4.20 18.38
N THR A 74 11.60 5.15 18.15
CA THR A 74 12.99 4.87 17.77
C THR A 74 13.80 4.26 18.92
N THR A 75 13.33 4.37 20.17
CA THR A 75 14.04 3.84 21.34
C THR A 75 13.98 2.31 21.41
N ARG A 76 12.96 1.72 20.77
CA ARG A 76 12.75 0.26 20.69
C ARG A 76 13.49 -0.39 19.54
N LEU A 77 14.00 0.40 18.59
CA LEU A 77 14.63 -0.12 17.38
C LEU A 77 15.95 -0.81 17.69
N GLY A 78 16.18 -1.94 17.02
CA GLY A 78 17.45 -2.64 17.07
C GLY A 78 17.84 -3.17 15.70
N ALA A 79 19.00 -2.75 15.19
CA ALA A 79 19.57 -3.34 13.99
C ALA A 79 20.06 -4.76 14.30
N ASP A 80 19.46 -5.76 13.66
CA ASP A 80 19.90 -7.15 13.75
C ASP A 80 20.11 -7.72 12.33
N PRO A 81 21.31 -8.23 12.00
CA PRO A 81 21.60 -8.82 10.69
C PRO A 81 20.76 -10.06 10.35
N SER A 82 20.17 -10.72 11.35
CA SER A 82 19.32 -11.90 11.16
C SER A 82 17.87 -11.56 10.84
N ALA A 83 17.47 -10.30 11.00
CA ALA A 83 16.12 -9.88 10.68
C ALA A 83 15.88 -9.91 9.16
N PHE A 84 14.72 -10.45 8.76
CA PHE A 84 14.35 -10.51 7.35
C PHE A 84 12.85 -10.26 7.17
N ILE A 85 12.50 -9.78 5.98
CA ILE A 85 11.11 -9.66 5.52
C ILE A 85 11.03 -10.17 4.08
N LYS A 86 9.93 -10.84 3.76
CA LYS A 86 9.70 -11.44 2.44
C LYS A 86 8.23 -11.29 2.06
N MET A 87 7.98 -10.97 0.78
CA MET A 87 6.63 -11.03 0.22
C MET A 87 6.25 -12.49 -0.06
N GLU A 88 5.12 -12.92 0.47
CA GLU A 88 4.57 -14.27 0.25
C GLU A 88 3.58 -14.29 -0.91
N SER A 89 2.73 -13.27 -1.03
CA SER A 89 1.75 -13.15 -2.11
C SER A 89 1.47 -11.70 -2.47
N TYR A 90 1.10 -11.50 -3.74
CA TYR A 90 0.72 -10.21 -4.30
C TYR A 90 -0.60 -10.35 -5.04
N HIS A 91 -1.58 -9.55 -4.64
CA HIS A 91 -2.83 -9.31 -5.33
C HIS A 91 -3.10 -7.79 -5.32
N PRO A 92 -3.76 -7.21 -6.35
CA PRO A 92 -3.97 -5.77 -6.44
C PRO A 92 -4.64 -5.11 -5.23
N ASP A 93 -5.47 -5.85 -4.48
CA ASP A 93 -6.16 -5.38 -3.27
C ASP A 93 -5.64 -6.02 -1.97
N HIS A 94 -4.69 -6.96 -2.04
CA HIS A 94 -4.19 -7.71 -0.89
C HIS A 94 -2.74 -8.15 -1.10
N ILE A 95 -1.85 -7.66 -0.24
CA ILE A 95 -0.42 -7.99 -0.28
C ILE A 95 -0.03 -8.60 1.06
N THR A 96 0.66 -9.74 1.02
CA THR A 96 1.08 -10.47 2.23
C THR A 96 2.59 -10.59 2.30
N TYR A 97 3.13 -10.31 3.49
CA TYR A 97 4.54 -10.46 3.82
C TYR A 97 4.70 -11.33 5.07
N SER A 98 5.78 -12.10 5.13
CA SER A 98 6.27 -12.74 6.35
C SER A 98 7.53 -12.02 6.82
N TYR A 99 7.73 -11.86 8.12
CA TYR A 99 8.97 -11.35 8.66
C TYR A 99 9.38 -12.05 9.95
N SER A 100 10.67 -12.01 10.23
CA SER A 100 11.28 -12.43 11.47
C SER A 100 12.26 -11.36 11.91
N ALA A 101 12.13 -10.88 13.14
CA ALA A 101 13.04 -9.89 13.70
C ALA A 101 13.26 -10.13 15.20
N PRO A 102 14.51 -10.22 15.69
CA PRO A 102 14.79 -10.36 17.13
C PRO A 102 14.46 -9.10 17.95
N ARG A 103 14.34 -7.95 17.29
CA ARG A 103 14.04 -6.64 17.86
C ARG A 103 13.05 -5.91 16.98
N ASP A 104 12.51 -4.80 17.49
CA ASP A 104 11.66 -3.95 16.67
C ASP A 104 12.50 -3.35 15.53
N VAL A 105 11.93 -3.35 14.34
CA VAL A 105 12.60 -2.93 13.11
C VAL A 105 11.72 -1.98 12.33
N ILE A 106 12.33 -1.19 11.46
CA ILE A 106 11.59 -0.46 10.43
C ILE A 106 11.68 -1.24 9.13
N ALA A 107 10.53 -1.59 8.59
CA ALA A 107 10.42 -2.17 7.26
C ALA A 107 9.95 -1.09 6.27
N VAL A 108 10.56 -1.09 5.09
CA VAL A 108 10.12 -0.31 3.94
C VAL A 108 9.58 -1.29 2.91
N PHE A 109 8.43 -0.95 2.33
CA PHE A 109 7.77 -1.72 1.29
C PHE A 109 7.86 -0.95 -0.02
N SER A 110 8.22 -1.62 -1.11
CA SER A 110 8.30 -1.05 -2.47
C SER A 110 6.90 -0.79 -3.07
N GLU A 111 6.00 -0.22 -2.28
CA GLU A 111 4.62 0.07 -2.61
C GLU A 111 4.34 1.55 -2.37
N ILE A 112 3.55 2.16 -3.26
CA ILE A 112 3.23 3.58 -3.16
C ILE A 112 2.34 3.82 -1.93
N TYR A 113 2.73 4.80 -1.12
CA TYR A 113 1.96 5.25 0.03
C TYR A 113 0.68 5.94 -0.46
N TYR A 114 -0.45 5.43 0.03
CA TYR A 114 -1.77 6.01 -0.18
C TYR A 114 -2.61 5.78 1.07
N ASP A 115 -3.05 6.85 1.71
CA ASP A 115 -3.76 6.82 2.99
C ASP A 115 -5.29 6.65 2.83
N LYS A 116 -5.79 6.58 1.60
CA LYS A 116 -7.23 6.44 1.32
C LYS A 116 -7.57 5.00 0.94
N GLY A 117 -7.67 4.14 1.95
CA GLY A 117 -8.24 2.81 1.82
C GLY A 117 -7.26 1.65 1.92
N TRP A 118 -5.95 1.88 2.02
CA TRP A 118 -5.04 0.81 2.40
C TRP A 118 -4.94 0.72 3.93
N ASN A 119 -5.13 -0.48 4.45
CA ASN A 119 -4.99 -0.80 5.88
C ASN A 119 -3.87 -1.84 6.04
N MET A 120 -3.05 -1.70 7.08
CA MET A 120 -2.01 -2.67 7.41
C MET A 120 -2.43 -3.47 8.64
N TYR A 121 -2.21 -4.77 8.59
CA TYR A 121 -2.49 -5.70 9.67
C TYR A 121 -1.22 -6.48 10.03
N ILE A 122 -0.96 -6.65 11.31
CA ILE A 122 0.05 -7.59 11.83
C ILE A 122 -0.69 -8.67 12.59
N ASP A 123 -0.59 -9.91 12.12
CA ASP A 123 -1.33 -11.07 12.64
C ASP A 123 -2.84 -10.81 12.81
N GLY A 124 -3.43 -10.14 11.81
CA GLY A 124 -4.85 -9.81 11.77
C GLY A 124 -5.27 -8.61 12.64
N LYS A 125 -4.35 -7.96 13.35
CA LYS A 125 -4.62 -6.72 14.10
C LYS A 125 -4.20 -5.52 13.28
N GLU A 126 -5.11 -4.56 13.12
CA GLU A 126 -4.83 -3.31 12.41
C GLU A 126 -3.73 -2.52 13.13
N LYS A 127 -2.73 -2.06 12.36
CA LYS A 127 -1.55 -1.34 12.84
C LYS A 127 -1.26 -0.16 11.91
N PRO A 128 -0.77 0.97 12.44
CA PRO A 128 -0.45 2.11 11.62
C PRO A 128 0.79 1.84 10.75
N TYR A 129 0.82 2.46 9.58
CA TYR A 129 1.99 2.58 8.72
C TYR A 129 2.11 4.04 8.26
N PHE A 130 3.27 4.42 7.76
CA PHE A 130 3.58 5.80 7.40
C PHE A 130 4.29 5.88 6.05
N ARG A 131 4.52 7.10 5.59
CA ARG A 131 5.25 7.37 4.36
C ARG A 131 6.75 7.43 4.65
N GLY A 132 7.53 6.65 3.92
CA GLY A 132 8.98 6.68 3.92
C GLY A 132 9.52 6.98 2.53
N ASN A 133 10.75 7.50 2.46
CA ASN A 133 11.45 7.82 1.22
C ASN A 133 10.58 8.62 0.24
N TYR A 134 9.83 9.60 0.77
CA TYR A 134 8.88 10.47 0.06
C TYR A 134 7.64 9.79 -0.56
N VAL A 135 7.71 8.54 -1.00
CA VAL A 135 6.66 7.90 -1.81
C VAL A 135 6.28 6.49 -1.35
N LEU A 136 7.13 5.82 -0.57
CA LEU A 136 6.96 4.41 -0.22
C LEU A 136 6.20 4.23 1.09
N ARG A 137 5.61 3.06 1.29
CA ARG A 137 5.08 2.63 2.59
C ARG A 137 6.24 2.21 3.50
N ALA A 138 6.16 2.59 4.76
CA ALA A 138 7.07 2.13 5.81
C ALA A 138 6.28 1.86 7.09
N ALA A 139 6.75 0.92 7.90
CA ALA A 139 6.12 0.59 9.17
C ALA A 139 7.15 0.16 10.21
N GLN A 140 6.85 0.47 11.47
CA GLN A 140 7.55 -0.13 12.60
C GLN A 140 6.92 -1.49 12.90
N LEU A 141 7.75 -2.53 12.89
CA LEU A 141 7.37 -3.90 13.14
C LEU A 141 7.93 -4.32 14.50
N GLU A 142 7.11 -5.01 15.29
CA GLU A 142 7.47 -5.51 16.61
C GLU A 142 8.38 -6.75 16.49
N ALA A 143 9.24 -6.99 17.48
CA ALA A 143 10.07 -8.18 17.54
C ALA A 143 9.23 -9.48 17.52
N GLY A 144 9.63 -10.45 16.71
CA GLY A 144 9.02 -11.76 16.63
C GLY A 144 8.93 -12.31 15.21
N ASN A 145 8.11 -13.34 15.04
CA ASN A 145 7.77 -13.93 13.75
C ASN A 145 6.30 -13.62 13.47
N HIS A 146 6.03 -12.83 12.44
CA HIS A 146 4.69 -12.32 12.21
C HIS A 146 4.40 -12.22 10.72
N LYS A 147 3.11 -12.09 10.42
CA LYS A 147 2.61 -11.85 9.07
C LYS A 147 2.10 -10.42 8.98
N VAL A 148 2.58 -9.68 7.97
CA VAL A 148 2.09 -8.34 7.62
C VAL A 148 1.18 -8.46 6.41
N GLU A 149 -0.01 -7.88 6.49
CA GLU A 149 -0.97 -7.85 5.40
C GLU A 149 -1.37 -6.41 5.10
N PHE A 150 -1.27 -6.00 3.84
CA PHE A 150 -1.89 -4.78 3.36
C PHE A 150 -3.18 -5.15 2.62
N LYS A 151 -4.31 -4.56 3.00
CA LYS A 151 -5.60 -4.76 2.34
C LYS A 151 -6.18 -3.44 1.86
N PHE A 152 -6.70 -3.41 0.65
CA PHE A 152 -7.36 -2.24 0.08
C PHE A 152 -8.87 -2.30 0.36
N GLU A 153 -9.28 -1.59 1.41
CA GLU A 153 -10.63 -1.55 1.97
C GLU A 153 -11.16 -0.09 2.00
N PRO A 154 -11.33 0.58 0.84
CA PRO A 154 -11.75 1.98 0.80
C PRO A 154 -13.20 2.15 1.30
N ALA A 155 -13.38 3.00 2.32
CA ALA A 155 -14.70 3.29 2.89
C ALA A 155 -15.73 3.79 1.85
N SER A 156 -15.28 4.50 0.81
CA SER A 156 -16.12 4.99 -0.27
C SER A 156 -16.74 3.87 -1.11
N TYR A 157 -16.02 2.78 -1.33
CA TYR A 157 -16.52 1.62 -2.08
C TYR A 157 -17.68 0.96 -1.32
N TYR A 158 -17.47 0.61 -0.05
CA TYR A 158 -18.50 0.00 0.79
C TYR A 158 -19.71 0.91 1.02
N THR A 159 -19.51 2.23 1.04
CA THR A 159 -20.61 3.19 1.14
C THR A 159 -21.39 3.26 -0.17
N GLY A 160 -20.70 3.32 -1.31
CA GLY A 160 -21.31 3.34 -2.63
C GLY A 160 -22.09 2.07 -2.94
N GLU A 161 -21.56 0.91 -2.56
CA GLU A 161 -22.23 -0.39 -2.70
C GLU A 161 -23.56 -0.40 -1.94
N LYS A 162 -23.60 0.06 -0.69
CA LYS A 162 -24.82 0.15 0.11
C LYS A 162 -25.85 1.09 -0.51
N ILE A 163 -25.42 2.24 -1.02
CA ILE A 163 -26.30 3.21 -1.69
C ILE A 163 -26.86 2.61 -2.99
N SER A 164 -26.02 1.95 -3.78
CA SER A 164 -26.43 1.28 -5.02
C SER A 164 -27.45 0.19 -4.74
N LEU A 165 -27.19 -0.66 -3.74
CA LEU A 165 -28.12 -1.71 -3.32
C LEU A 165 -29.47 -1.14 -2.89
N ALA A 166 -29.47 -0.07 -2.08
CA ALA A 166 -30.70 0.61 -1.67
C ALA A 166 -31.46 1.18 -2.89
N GLY A 167 -30.75 1.78 -3.84
CA GLY A 167 -31.32 2.27 -5.11
C GLY A 167 -31.92 1.16 -5.96
N SER A 168 -31.25 0.01 -6.08
CA SER A 168 -31.75 -1.16 -6.80
C SER A 168 -33.02 -1.74 -6.16
N ILE A 169 -33.06 -1.82 -4.83
CA ILE A 169 -34.26 -2.26 -4.10
C ILE A 169 -35.43 -1.30 -4.37
N LEU A 170 -35.20 0.02 -4.28
CA LEU A 170 -36.23 1.01 -4.57
C LEU A 170 -36.73 0.93 -6.01
N LEU A 171 -35.83 0.75 -6.99
CA LEU A 171 -36.19 0.58 -8.39
C LEU A 171 -37.11 -0.62 -8.59
N VAL A 172 -36.75 -1.79 -8.03
CA VAL A 172 -37.55 -3.01 -8.14
C VAL A 172 -38.91 -2.83 -7.45
N LEU A 173 -38.95 -2.16 -6.30
CA LEU A 173 -40.22 -1.84 -5.62
C LEU A 173 -41.10 -0.92 -6.47
N PHE A 174 -40.55 0.14 -7.05
CA PHE A 174 -41.32 1.05 -7.92
C PHE A 174 -41.83 0.36 -9.17
N LEU A 175 -41.02 -0.47 -9.82
CA LEU A 175 -41.46 -1.27 -10.97
C LEU A 175 -42.56 -2.25 -10.56
N GLY A 176 -42.38 -2.98 -9.44
CA GLY A 176 -43.37 -3.91 -8.93
C GLY A 176 -44.70 -3.25 -8.59
N LEU A 177 -44.67 -2.08 -7.95
CA LEU A 177 -45.86 -1.26 -7.68
C LEU A 177 -46.53 -0.79 -8.97
N GLY A 178 -45.76 -0.36 -9.97
CA GLY A 178 -46.27 0.05 -11.28
C GLY A 178 -46.97 -1.08 -12.04
N PHE A 179 -46.39 -2.29 -12.05
CA PHE A 179 -47.03 -3.47 -12.64
C PHE A 179 -48.30 -3.89 -11.88
N TYR A 180 -48.29 -3.80 -10.55
CA TYR A 180 -49.45 -4.12 -9.72
C TYR A 180 -50.62 -3.17 -9.99
N THR A 181 -50.36 -1.86 -10.10
CA THR A 181 -51.40 -0.87 -10.40
C THR A 181 -51.95 -1.02 -11.81
N ASP A 182 -51.11 -1.27 -12.82
CA ASP A 182 -51.53 -1.50 -14.21
C ASP A 182 -52.43 -2.76 -14.34
N ASN A 183 -52.03 -3.88 -13.72
CA ASN A 183 -52.85 -5.10 -13.71
C ASN A 183 -54.19 -4.90 -12.99
N LYS A 184 -54.23 -4.12 -11.91
CA LYS A 184 -55.47 -3.80 -11.19
C LYS A 184 -56.40 -2.90 -12.01
N GLN A 185 -55.86 -2.00 -12.84
CA GLN A 185 -56.66 -1.16 -13.74
C GLN A 185 -57.25 -1.98 -14.90
N LYS A 186 -56.46 -2.86 -15.53
CA LYS A 186 -56.96 -3.76 -16.59
C LYS A 186 -58.07 -4.69 -16.10
N GLY A 187 -57.96 -5.23 -14.88
CA GLY A 187 -59.00 -6.05 -14.25
C GLY A 187 -60.29 -5.30 -13.92
N LYS A 188 -60.26 -3.96 -13.79
CA LYS A 188 -61.46 -3.12 -13.59
C LYS A 188 -62.13 -2.76 -14.92
N SER A 189 -61.36 -2.45 -15.97
CA SER A 189 -61.92 -2.17 -17.31
C SER A 189 -62.54 -3.38 -18.00
N ALA A 190 -62.12 -4.61 -17.68
CA ALA A 190 -62.73 -5.83 -18.22
C ALA A 190 -64.05 -6.24 -17.55
N LYS A 191 -64.48 -5.54 -16.49
CA LYS A 191 -65.73 -5.80 -15.74
C LYS A 191 -66.84 -4.78 -16.02
N VAL A 192 -66.61 -3.81 -16.90
CA VAL A 192 -67.59 -2.82 -17.39
C VAL A 192 -67.96 -3.19 -18.82
#